data_AF-A0A368F4I0-F1
#
_entry.id   AF-A0A368F4I0-F1
#
_cell.length_a   1.000
_cell.length_b   1.000
_cell.length_c   1.000
_cell.angle_alpha   90.00
_cell.angle_beta   90.00
_cell.angle_gamma   90.00
#
_symmetry.space_group_name_H-M   'P 1'
#
loop_
_entity.id
_entity.type
_entity.pdbx_description
1 polymer ?
#
loop_
_entity_poly.entity_id
_entity_poly.type
_entity_poly.pdbx_seq_one_letter_code
_entity_poly.pdbx_strand_id
1 'polypeptide(L)'
;MTEALSLAGMTVMCEGKDQPEFGVDVSPCSPRGEEIMRMRQELEAARRSIAEKDEKMCRMSRIQDSVDAEVQELTEKLFQEAYRMVNYAEERRERAEKLLNESRLQVEVLSAEV
;
A
#
# COMPACT_ATOMS: atom_id res chain seq x y z
N MET A 1 -16.58 -5.89 -7.64
CA MET A 1 -17.79 -5.08 -7.88
C MET A 1 -17.34 -3.76 -8.49
N THR A 2 -17.31 -3.67 -9.81
CA THR A 2 -16.95 -2.46 -10.57
C THR A 2 -18.18 -2.09 -11.40
N GLU A 3 -18.94 -1.11 -10.92
CA GLU A 3 -20.12 -0.63 -11.62
C GLU A 3 -19.68 0.38 -12.68
N ALA A 4 -19.97 0.05 -13.94
CA ALA A 4 -19.81 0.96 -15.06
C ALA A 4 -20.90 2.04 -14.97
N LEU A 5 -20.51 3.28 -14.64
CA LEU A 5 -21.40 4.43 -14.70
C LEU A 5 -21.63 4.81 -16.17
N SER A 6 -22.70 4.27 -16.75
CA SER A 6 -23.28 4.69 -18.02
C SER A 6 -23.79 6.13 -17.89
N LEU A 7 -23.07 7.08 -18.47
CA LEU A 7 -23.48 8.49 -18.53
C LEU A 7 -24.40 8.72 -19.74
N ALA A 8 -25.50 7.98 -19.80
CA ALA A 8 -26.57 8.16 -20.77
C ALA A 8 -27.85 8.51 -20.03
N GLY A 9 -28.17 9.80 -19.94
CA GLY A 9 -29.46 10.25 -19.39
C GLY A 9 -29.41 11.54 -18.59
N MET A 10 -29.17 12.67 -19.26
CA MET A 10 -29.68 13.96 -18.79
C MET A 10 -30.47 14.61 -19.91
N THR A 11 -31.70 14.12 -20.11
CA THR A 11 -32.75 14.81 -20.83
C THR A 11 -33.27 15.91 -19.91
N VAL A 12 -32.81 17.14 -20.11
CA VAL A 12 -33.42 18.32 -19.48
C VAL A 12 -34.69 18.62 -20.28
N MET A 13 -35.84 18.35 -19.67
CA MET A 13 -37.16 18.76 -20.18
C MET A 13 -37.37 20.23 -19.80
N CYS A 14 -37.48 21.12 -20.79
CA CYS A 14 -37.98 22.48 -20.60
C CYS A 14 -39.26 22.63 -21.42
N GLU A 15 -40.42 22.61 -20.76
CA GLU A 15 -41.68 23.02 -21.36
C GLU A 15 -41.82 24.55 -21.24
N GLY A 16 -42.00 25.23 -22.37
CA GLY A 16 -42.23 26.67 -22.45
C GLY A 16 -42.53 27.09 -23.89
N LYS A 17 -43.79 27.46 -24.14
CA LYS A 17 -44.38 27.81 -25.43
C LYS A 17 -43.84 29.13 -26.01
N ASP A 18 -43.82 29.19 -27.35
CA ASP A 18 -43.79 30.35 -28.25
C ASP A 18 -42.53 31.27 -28.30
N GLN A 19 -41.71 31.06 -29.36
CA GLN A 19 -40.74 31.93 -30.09
C GLN A 19 -40.00 33.12 -29.41
N PRO A 20 -38.73 33.44 -29.79
CA PRO A 20 -38.09 33.16 -31.07
C PRO A 20 -36.88 32.24 -30.95
N GLU A 21 -36.54 31.62 -32.07
CA GLU A 21 -35.28 30.90 -32.23
C GLU A 21 -34.10 31.86 -32.04
N PHE A 22 -33.62 32.00 -30.81
CA PHE A 22 -32.20 32.24 -30.60
C PHE A 22 -31.52 30.91 -30.83
N GLY A 23 -31.28 30.61 -32.11
CA GLY A 23 -30.12 29.82 -32.48
C GLY A 23 -28.94 30.48 -31.79
N VAL A 24 -28.54 29.94 -30.63
CA VAL A 24 -27.23 30.23 -30.07
C VAL A 24 -26.29 29.52 -31.02
N ASP A 25 -26.06 30.19 -32.14
CA ASP A 25 -24.95 29.94 -33.01
C ASP A 25 -23.75 30.21 -32.11
N VAL A 26 -23.31 29.16 -31.40
CA VAL A 26 -21.96 29.11 -30.84
C VAL A 26 -21.06 28.96 -32.05
N SER A 27 -21.05 30.00 -32.88
CA SER A 27 -20.05 30.21 -33.88
C SER A 27 -18.73 30.12 -33.12
N PRO A 28 -17.80 29.25 -33.54
CA PRO A 28 -16.51 29.09 -32.89
C PRO A 28 -15.73 30.40 -32.70
N CYS A 29 -16.12 31.46 -33.42
CA CYS A 29 -15.56 32.81 -33.35
C CYS A 29 -16.30 33.78 -32.41
N SER A 30 -17.29 33.33 -31.63
CA SER A 30 -17.89 34.17 -30.57
C SER A 30 -17.05 34.09 -29.28
N PRO A 31 -16.90 35.17 -28.49
CA PRO A 31 -16.13 35.15 -27.24
C PRO A 31 -16.57 34.04 -26.27
N ARG A 32 -17.88 33.76 -26.25
CA ARG A 32 -18.47 32.69 -25.44
C ARG A 32 -18.17 31.28 -25.98
N GLY A 33 -18.11 31.13 -27.31
CA GLY A 33 -17.69 29.88 -27.94
C GLY A 33 -16.23 29.55 -27.69
N GLU A 34 -15.34 30.55 -27.78
CA GLU A 34 -13.92 30.40 -27.44
C GLU A 34 -13.73 30.02 -25.96
N GLU A 35 -14.48 30.64 -25.04
CA GLU A 35 -14.44 30.33 -23.62
C GLU A 35 -14.90 28.89 -23.33
N ILE A 36 -15.99 28.44 -23.96
CA ILE A 36 -16.46 27.04 -23.84
C ILE A 36 -15.39 26.06 -24.36
N MET A 37 -14.73 26.37 -25.47
CA MET A 37 -13.66 25.52 -26.01
C MET A 37 -12.45 25.45 -25.07
N ARG A 38 -12.04 26.58 -24.49
CA ARG A 38 -10.97 26.61 -23.46
C ARG A 38 -11.34 25.75 -22.25
N MET A 39 -12.55 25.92 -21.70
CA MET A 39 -13.01 25.14 -20.55
C MET A 39 -13.06 23.63 -20.86
N ARG A 40 -13.46 23.24 -22.07
CA ARG A 40 -13.42 21.83 -22.51
C ARG A 40 -11.99 21.28 -22.56
N GLN A 41 -11.07 22.06 -23.13
CA GLN A 41 -9.67 21.67 -23.22
C GLN A 41 -9.03 21.52 -21.83
N GLU A 42 -9.32 22.45 -20.91
CA GLU A 42 -8.87 22.39 -19.52
C GLU A 42 -9.45 21.17 -18.79
N LEU A 43 -10.73 20.88 -18.98
CA LEU A 43 -11.37 19.69 -18.41
C LEU A 43 -10.73 18.39 -18.92
N GLU A 44 -10.45 18.30 -20.23
CA GLU A 44 -9.77 17.14 -20.82
C GLU A 44 -8.33 17.00 -20.31
N ALA A 45 -7.61 18.11 -20.16
CA ALA A 45 -6.27 18.10 -19.57
C ALA A 45 -6.29 17.66 -18.10
N ALA A 46 -7.24 18.17 -17.31
CA ALA A 46 -7.42 17.78 -15.92
C ALA A 46 -7.75 16.29 -15.79
N ARG A 47 -8.67 15.76 -16.62
CA ARG A 47 -9.03 14.34 -16.64
C ARG A 47 -7.84 13.45 -16.96
N ARG A 48 -7.04 13.80 -17.97
CA ARG A 48 -5.80 13.07 -18.30
C ARG A 48 -4.81 13.08 -17.13
N SER A 49 -4.62 14.25 -16.52
CA SER A 49 -3.71 14.38 -15.38
C SER A 49 -4.16 13.58 -14.16
N ILE A 50 -5.48 13.46 -13.92
CA ILE A 50 -6.02 12.61 -12.85
C ILE A 50 -5.73 11.14 -13.17
N ALA A 51 -6.04 10.68 -14.39
CA ALA A 51 -5.81 9.29 -14.79
C ALA A 51 -4.32 8.87 -14.65
N GLU A 52 -3.39 9.75 -15.06
CA GLU A 52 -1.95 9.51 -14.89
C GLU A 52 -1.53 9.44 -13.41
N LYS A 53 -2.13 10.26 -12.55
CA LYS A 53 -1.86 10.22 -11.10
C LYS A 53 -2.43 8.96 -10.47
N ASP A 54 -3.63 8.54 -10.85
CA ASP A 54 -4.25 7.30 -10.35
C ASP A 54 -3.41 6.07 -10.73
N GLU A 55 -2.88 6.03 -11.96
CA GLU A 55 -1.98 4.95 -12.39
C GLU A 55 -0.67 4.93 -11.57
N LYS A 56 -0.09 6.11 -11.30
CA LYS A 56 1.10 6.23 -10.44
C LYS A 56 0.79 5.80 -9.01
N MET A 57 -0.35 6.21 -8.45
CA MET A 57 -0.77 5.83 -7.11
C MET A 57 -0.98 4.32 -7.01
N CYS A 58 -1.61 3.69 -8.00
CA CYS A 58 -1.78 2.24 -8.05
C CYS A 58 -0.43 1.51 -8.07
N ARG A 59 0.53 2.00 -8.87
CA ARG A 59 1.89 1.45 -8.89
C ARG A 59 2.61 1.62 -7.54
N MET A 60 2.51 2.80 -6.93
CA MET A 60 3.11 3.06 -5.62
C MET A 60 2.51 2.17 -4.53
N SER A 61 1.19 1.98 -4.51
CA SER A 61 0.52 1.08 -3.56
C SER A 61 1.07 -0.34 -3.67
N ARG A 62 1.23 -0.87 -4.89
CA ARG A 62 1.80 -2.21 -5.09
C ARG A 62 3.24 -2.34 -4.61
N ILE A 63 4.05 -1.30 -4.81
CA ILE A 63 5.43 -1.27 -4.31
C ILE A 63 5.42 -1.26 -2.78
N GLN A 64 4.56 -0.45 -2.17
CA GLN A 64 4.40 -0.41 -0.72
C GLN A 64 4.02 -1.79 -0.15
N ASP A 65 3.00 -2.44 -0.73
CA ASP A 65 2.56 -3.77 -0.30
C ASP A 65 3.71 -4.81 -0.38
N SER A 66 4.52 -4.76 -1.44
CA SER A 66 5.69 -5.64 -1.60
C SER A 66 6.75 -5.38 -0.53
N VAL A 67 7.07 -4.11 -0.30
CA VAL A 67 8.08 -3.71 0.70
C VAL A 67 7.62 -4.09 2.10
N ASP A 68 6.35 -3.86 2.44
CA ASP A 68 5.80 -4.22 3.75
C ASP A 68 5.85 -5.74 3.98
N ALA A 69 5.55 -6.54 2.96
CA ALA A 69 5.67 -8.00 3.02
C ALA A 69 7.12 -8.46 3.23
N GLU A 70 8.08 -7.88 2.49
CA GLU A 70 9.51 -8.19 2.62
C GLU A 70 10.05 -7.80 4.00
N VAL A 71 9.64 -6.63 4.52
CA VAL A 71 10.00 -6.18 5.87
C VAL A 71 9.45 -7.14 6.92
N GLN A 72 8.20 -7.58 6.79
CA GLN A 72 7.61 -8.56 7.70
C GLN A 72 8.35 -9.90 7.65
N GLU A 73 8.65 -10.43 6.45
CA GLU A 73 9.38 -11.69 6.30
C GLU A 73 10.78 -11.62 6.90
N LEU A 74 11.52 -10.53 6.64
CA LEU A 74 12.85 -10.34 7.21
C LEU A 74 12.79 -10.21 8.73
N THR A 75 11.82 -9.48 9.26
CA THR A 75 11.63 -9.31 10.70
C THR A 75 11.35 -10.64 11.39
N GLU A 76 10.49 -11.48 10.78
CA GLU A 76 10.21 -12.83 11.27
C GLU A 76 11.49 -13.69 11.30
N LYS A 77 12.28 -13.68 10.22
CA LYS A 77 13.56 -14.41 10.17
C LYS A 77 14.55 -13.95 11.24
N LEU A 78 14.64 -12.64 11.47
CA LEU A 78 15.52 -12.07 12.50
C LEU A 78 15.10 -12.53 13.90
N PHE A 79 13.81 -12.54 14.21
CA PHE A 79 13.33 -13.05 15.49
C PHE A 79 13.61 -14.55 15.64
N GLN A 80 13.29 -15.36 14.64
CA GLN A 80 13.57 -16.79 14.67
C GLN A 80 15.05 -17.10 14.89
N GLU A 81 15.94 -16.37 14.22
CA GLU A 81 17.38 -16.53 14.39
C GLU A 81 17.85 -16.10 15.78
N ALA A 82 17.35 -14.97 16.29
CA ALA A 82 17.65 -14.52 17.65
C ALA A 82 17.22 -15.57 18.69
N TYR A 83 16.00 -16.11 18.58
CA TYR A 83 15.52 -17.17 19.48
C TYR A 83 16.40 -18.43 19.38
N ARG A 84 16.80 -18.84 18.17
CA ARG A 84 17.69 -19.98 17.96
C ARG A 84 19.04 -19.77 18.64
N MET A 85 19.65 -18.60 18.47
CA MET A 85 20.93 -18.26 19.09
C MET A 85 20.86 -18.29 20.61
N VAL A 86 19.80 -17.73 21.20
CA VAL A 86 19.58 -17.71 22.65
C VAL A 86 19.41 -19.13 23.18
N ASN A 87 18.53 -19.92 22.57
CA ASN A 87 18.30 -21.30 23.01
C ASN A 87 19.56 -22.17 22.90
N TYR A 88 20.35 -21.99 21.83
CA TYR A 88 21.62 -22.69 21.67
C TYR A 88 22.63 -22.34 22.78
N ALA A 89 22.73 -21.06 23.14
CA ALA A 89 23.60 -20.62 24.23
C ALA A 89 23.14 -21.17 25.58
N GLU A 90 21.82 -21.15 25.86
CA GLU A 90 21.23 -21.69 27.08
C GLU A 90 21.45 -23.20 27.20
N GLU A 91 21.21 -23.97 26.15
CA GLU A 91 21.42 -25.42 26.15
C GLU A 91 22.90 -25.77 26.41
N ARG A 92 23.81 -24.99 25.81
CA ARG A 92 25.26 -25.17 26.04
C ARG A 92 25.65 -24.80 27.46
N ARG A 93 25.05 -23.75 28.04
CA ARG A 93 25.25 -23.35 29.44
C ARG A 93 24.77 -24.43 30.40
N GLU A 94 23.55 -24.92 30.21
CA GLU A 94 22.95 -25.98 31.04
C GLU A 94 23.81 -27.26 31.02
N ARG A 95 24.25 -27.69 29.82
CA ARG A 95 25.16 -28.83 29.69
C ARG A 95 26.47 -28.63 30.46
N ALA A 96 27.07 -27.45 30.37
CA ALA A 96 28.31 -27.13 31.07
C ALA A 96 28.13 -27.11 32.60
N GLU A 97 27.03 -26.52 33.09
CA GLU A 97 26.71 -26.47 34.51
C GLU A 97 26.46 -27.86 35.10
N LYS A 98 25.77 -28.73 34.36
CA LYS A 98 25.54 -30.11 34.76
C LYS A 98 26.86 -30.87 34.91
N LEU A 99 27.72 -30.82 33.90
CA LEU A 99 29.05 -31.47 33.93
C LEU A 99 29.93 -30.93 35.06
N LEU A 100 29.88 -29.62 35.31
CA LEU A 100 30.60 -29.01 36.42
C LEU A 100 30.11 -29.53 37.77
N ASN A 101 28.80 -29.65 37.95
CA ASN A 101 28.22 -30.16 39.18
C ASN A 101 28.57 -31.64 39.40
N GLU A 102 28.51 -32.46 38.36
CA GLU A 102 28.93 -33.87 38.39
C GLU A 102 30.41 -34.01 38.76
N SER A 103 31.28 -33.19 38.16
CA SER A 103 32.72 -33.18 38.46
C SER A 103 33.00 -32.72 39.90
N ARG A 104 32.29 -31.70 40.40
CA ARG A 104 32.41 -31.27 41.80
C ARG A 104 32.02 -32.38 42.77
N LEU A 105 30.90 -33.06 42.52
CA LEU A 105 30.46 -34.18 43.35
C LEU A 105 31.48 -35.31 43.37
N GLN A 106 32.10 -35.64 42.22
CA GLN A 106 33.18 -36.62 42.16
C GLN A 106 34.38 -36.21 43.00
N VAL A 107 34.81 -34.94 42.92
CA VAL A 107 35.92 -34.43 43.73
C VAL A 107 35.60 -34.47 45.22
N GLU A 108 34.37 -34.12 45.62
CA GLU A 108 33.93 -34.18 47.01
C GLU A 108 33.95 -35.61 47.57
N VAL A 109 33.45 -36.59 46.82
CA VAL A 109 33.49 -38.01 47.21
C VAL A 109 34.94 -38.48 47.36
N LEU A 110 35.78 -38.23 46.35
CA LEU A 110 37.19 -38.63 46.41
C LEU A 110 37.94 -37.97 47.56
N SER A 111 37.64 -36.71 47.87
CA SER A 111 38.26 -35.99 49.00
C SER A 111 37.82 -36.53 50.36
N ALA A 112 36.64 -37.14 50.45
CA ALA A 112 36.15 -37.78 51.67
C ALA A 112 36.70 -39.20 51.88
N GLU A 113 37.19 -39.85 50.82
CA GLU A 113 37.75 -41.20 50.85
C GLU A 113 39.26 -41.26 51.22
N VAL A 114 39.98 -40.13 51.18
CA VAL A 114 41.43 -40.02 51.44
C VAL A 114 41.70 -39.38 52.80
#